data_AF-A0A9E1Q204-F1
#
_entry.id   AF-A0A9E1Q204-F1
#
_cell.length_a   1.000
_cell.length_b   1.000
_cell.length_c   1.000
_cell.angle_alpha   90.00
_cell.angle_beta   90.00
_cell.angle_gamma   90.00
#
_symmetry.space_group_name_H-M   'P 1'
#
loop_
_entity.id
_entity.type
_entity.pdbx_description
1 polymer ?
#
loop_
_entity_poly.entity_id
_entity_poly.type
_entity_poly.pdbx_seq_one_letter_code
_entity_poly.pdbx_strand_id
1 'polypeptide(L)' 'AGAGLDVFDEEPTPPDNPLLKLDNITMTAHMAGPTFESHKARVRNAFDNVQRVNRGKDPLWIIPELVD' A
#
# COMPACT_ATOMS: atom_id res chain seq x y z
N ALA A 1 -22.34 17.41 0.00
CA ALA A 1 -21.71 16.09 -0.26
C ALA A 1 -20.19 16.26 -0.17
N GLY A 2 -19.44 15.22 0.22
CA GLY A 2 -17.98 15.24 0.40
C GLY A 2 -17.36 13.85 0.23
N ALA A 3 -16.03 13.76 0.28
CA ALA A 3 -15.27 12.52 0.07
C ALA A 3 -14.05 12.38 1.00
N GLY A 4 -13.63 11.13 1.25
CA GLY A 4 -12.38 10.78 1.94
C GLY A 4 -11.47 10.01 1.00
N LEU A 5 -10.22 10.47 0.81
CA LEU A 5 -9.26 9.89 -0.14
C LEU A 5 -7.97 9.47 0.57
N ASP A 6 -7.53 8.22 0.40
CA ASP A 6 -6.18 7.79 0.82
C ASP A 6 -5.19 7.65 -0.33
N VAL A 7 -5.71 7.54 -1.56
CA VAL A 7 -4.91 7.33 -2.76
C VAL A 7 -5.28 8.31 -3.86
N PHE A 8 -4.33 8.57 -4.76
CA PHE A 8 -4.48 9.42 -5.93
C PHE A 8 -3.98 8.70 -7.19
N ASP A 9 -4.44 9.13 -8.37
CA ASP A 9 -3.99 8.54 -9.64
C ASP A 9 -2.48 8.66 -9.85
N GLU A 10 -1.89 9.80 -9.45
CA GLU A 10 -0.46 10.04 -9.42
C GLU A 10 0.01 10.28 -7.98
N GLU A 11 1.06 9.55 -7.58
CA GLU A 11 1.64 9.61 -6.24
C GLU A 11 3.18 9.73 -6.29
N PRO A 12 3.80 10.68 -5.55
CA PRO A 12 3.16 11.70 -4.70
C PRO A 12 2.28 12.68 -5.49
N THR A 13 1.17 13.11 -4.90
CA THR A 13 0.20 13.97 -5.58
C THR A 13 0.84 15.30 -6.01
N PRO A 14 0.70 15.72 -7.30
CA PRO A 14 1.18 17.02 -7.75
C PRO A 14 0.60 18.17 -6.92
N PRO A 15 1.41 19.20 -6.56
CA PRO A 15 0.98 20.27 -5.67
C PRO A 15 -0.13 21.16 -6.27
N ASP A 16 -0.29 21.15 -7.59
CA ASP A 16 -1.33 21.88 -8.30
C ASP A 16 -2.62 21.07 -8.53
N ASN A 17 -2.67 19.81 -8.07
CA ASN A 17 -3.84 18.95 -8.20
C ASN A 17 -5.09 19.63 -7.61
N PRO A 18 -6.19 19.75 -8.39
CA PRO A 18 -7.37 20.51 -7.98
C PRO A 18 -8.06 19.93 -6.73
N LEU A 19 -7.92 18.62 -6.48
CA LEU A 19 -8.52 17.97 -5.31
C LEU A 19 -7.94 18.50 -4.00
N LEU A 20 -6.69 18.95 -3.99
CA LEU A 20 -6.02 19.55 -2.82
C LEU A 20 -6.63 20.90 -2.38
N LYS A 21 -7.48 21.51 -3.21
CA LYS A 21 -8.04 22.86 -3.01
C LYS A 21 -9.52 22.83 -2.60
N LEU A 22 -10.13 21.64 -2.50
CA LEU A 22 -11.56 21.50 -2.22
C LEU A 22 -11.81 21.41 -0.71
N ASP A 23 -12.66 22.30 -0.19
CA ASP A 23 -12.99 22.37 1.24
C ASP A 23 -13.82 21.18 1.76
N ASN A 24 -14.37 20.36 0.86
CA ASN A 24 -15.24 19.23 1.18
C ASN A 24 -14.59 17.86 0.98
N ILE A 25 -13.25 17.80 0.91
CA ILE A 25 -12.48 16.58 0.81
C ILE A 25 -11.52 16.45 2.00
N THR A 26 -11.57 15.31 2.68
CA THR A 26 -10.56 14.88 3.65
C THR A 26 -9.61 13.92 2.95
N MET A 27 -8.30 14.06 3.17
CA MET A 27 -7.31 13.22 2.50
C MET A 27 -6.16 12.78 3.40
N THR A 28 -5.58 11.62 3.09
CA THR A 28 -4.38 11.06 3.68
C THR A 28 -3.39 10.65 2.59
N ALA A 29 -2.09 10.64 2.91
CA ALA A 29 -1.03 10.42 1.92
C ALA A 29 -0.64 8.94 1.81
N HIS A 30 -1.56 8.09 1.33
CA HIS A 30 -1.37 6.63 1.19
C HIS A 30 -0.98 5.95 2.51
N MET A 31 -1.78 6.20 3.55
CA MET A 31 -1.51 5.80 4.93
C MET A 31 -2.58 4.89 5.54
N ALA A 32 -3.60 4.45 4.80
CA ALA A 32 -4.65 3.59 5.37
C ALA A 32 -4.14 2.19 5.77
N GLY A 33 -3.09 1.68 5.11
CA GLY A 33 -2.56 0.34 5.33
C GLY A 33 -1.65 0.17 6.57
N PRO A 34 -0.52 0.91 6.67
CA PRO A 34 0.45 0.68 7.73
C PRO A 34 -0.06 1.16 9.10
N THR A 35 -0.11 0.26 10.08
CA THR A 35 -0.30 0.58 11.49
C THR A 35 0.94 0.18 12.30
N PHE A 36 1.05 0.63 13.56
CA PHE A 36 2.15 0.24 14.44
C PHE A 36 2.20 -1.29 14.65
N GLU A 37 1.03 -1.92 14.73
CA GLU A 37 0.85 -3.35 14.92
C GLU A 37 1.16 -4.12 13.63
N SER A 38 0.66 -3.66 12.48
CA SER A 38 0.79 -4.37 11.20
C SER A 38 2.17 -4.22 10.56
N HIS A 39 2.88 -3.12 10.82
CA HIS A 39 4.14 -2.81 10.15
C HIS A 39 5.19 -3.91 10.31
N LYS A 40 5.39 -4.42 11.55
CA LYS A 40 6.37 -5.48 11.83
C LYS A 40 6.04 -6.77 11.09
N ALA A 41 4.77 -7.18 11.12
CA ALA A 41 4.31 -8.39 10.45
C ALA A 41 4.45 -8.26 8.93
N ARG A 42 4.04 -7.12 8.36
CA ARG A 42 4.15 -6.83 6.92
C ARG A 42 5.59 -6.94 6.41
N VAL A 43 6.54 -6.27 7.08
CA VAL A 43 7.95 -6.29 6.69
C VAL A 43 8.53 -7.69 6.84
N ARG A 44 8.20 -8.39 7.93
CA ARG A 44 8.64 -9.77 8.15
C ARG A 44 8.14 -10.72 7.07
N ASN A 45 6.84 -10.67 6.74
CA ASN A 45 6.24 -11.54 5.72
C ASN A 45 6.90 -11.35 4.35
N ALA A 46 7.17 -10.10 3.96
CA ALA A 46 7.86 -9.80 2.71
C ALA A 46 9.29 -10.38 2.71
N PHE A 47 10.06 -10.15 3.77
CA PHE A 47 11.44 -10.63 3.86
C PHE A 47 11.52 -12.16 3.95
N ASP A 48 10.63 -12.79 4.71
CA ASP A 48 10.55 -14.24 4.84
C ASP A 48 10.30 -14.89 3.46
N ASN A 49 9.46 -14.29 2.61
CA ASN A 49 9.23 -14.76 1.24
C ASN A 49 10.47 -14.64 0.35
N VAL A 50 11.17 -13.49 0.36
CA VAL A 50 12.45 -13.31 -0.37
C VAL A 50 13.44 -14.40 0.03
N GLN A 51 13.56 -14.65 1.33
CA GLN A 51 14.47 -15.64 1.88
C GLN A 51 14.08 -17.09 1.54
N ARG A 52 12.78 -17.40 1.44
CA ARG A 52 12.28 -18.72 1.02
C ARG A 52 12.64 -19.00 -0.43
N VAL A 53 12.32 -18.09 -1.33
CA VAL A 53 12.59 -18.23 -2.77
C VAL A 53 14.10 -18.32 -3.02
N ASN A 54 14.91 -17.48 -2.37
CA ASN A 54 16.38 -17.56 -2.47
C ASN A 54 16.96 -18.92 -2.01
N ARG A 55 16.23 -19.68 -1.19
CA ARG A 55 16.60 -21.03 -0.73
C ARG A 55 15.93 -22.16 -1.53
N GLY A 56 15.28 -21.85 -2.66
CA GLY A 56 14.57 -22.83 -3.49
C GLY A 56 13.32 -23.40 -2.84
N LYS A 57 12.72 -22.69 -1.87
CA LYS A 57 11.43 -23.05 -1.28
C LYS A 57 10.30 -22.26 -1.93
N ASP A 58 9.10 -22.85 -1.96
CA ASP A 58 7.91 -22.19 -2.49
C ASP A 58 7.57 -20.91 -1.71
N PRO A 59 7.13 -19.83 -2.38
CA PRO A 59 6.63 -18.64 -1.71
C PRO A 59 5.31 -18.90 -0.98
N LEU A 60 5.03 -18.07 0.03
CA LEU A 60 3.77 -17.99 0.76
C LEU A 60 2.96 -16.80 0.24
N TRP A 61 1.63 -16.88 0.35
CA TRP A 61 0.70 -15.81 -0.04
C TRP A 61 0.94 -15.32 -1.48
N ILE A 62 1.02 -16.28 -2.41
CA ILE A 62 1.21 -15.99 -3.83
C ILE A 62 0.00 -15.21 -4.34
N ILE A 63 0.27 -14.18 -5.13
CA ILE A 63 -0.76 -13.43 -5.86
C ILE A 63 -1.53 -14.45 -6.73
N PRO A 64 -2.86 -14.55 -6.64
CA PRO A 64 -3.63 -15.58 -7.36
C PRO A 64 -3.31 -15.67 -8.85
N GLU A 65 -3.06 -14.54 -9.50
CA GLU A 65 -2.70 -14.40 -10.91
C GLU A 65 -1.29 -14.92 -11.25
N LEU A 66 -0.45 -15.21 -10.24
CA LEU A 66 0.89 -15.78 -10.35
C LEU A 66 0.97 -17.22 -9.84
N VAL A 67 -0.17 -17.84 -9.52
CA VAL A 67 -0.24 -19.26 -9.21
C VAL A 67 -0.35 -20.01 -10.55
N ASP A 68 0.80 -20.39 -11.10
CA ASP A 68 0.86 -21.32 -12.24
C ASP A 68 0.23 -22.69 -11.90
#